data_AF-A0A2V8T4B5-F1
#
_entry.id   AF-A0A2V8T4B5-F1
#
_cell.length_a   1.000
_cell.length_b   1.000
_cell.length_c   1.000
_cell.angle_alpha   90.00
_cell.angle_beta   90.00
_cell.angle_gamma   90.00
#
_symmetry.space_group_name_H-M   'P 1'
#
loop_
_entity.id
_entity.type
_entity.pdbx_description
1 polymer ?
#
loop_
_entity_poly.entity_id
_entity_poly.type
_entity_poly.pdbx_seq_one_letter_code
_entity_poly.pdbx_strand_id
1 'polypeptide(L)' 'MSSTTIPQTTDLGWVVDVPNEIAQALGVAEGSIALLHANEGRLEVEILPPPSKELVESVRQTYEQFKEAFDEMKRLGD' A
#
# COMPACT_ATOMS: atom_id res chain seq x y z
N MET A 1 -13.92 -13.14 6.99
CA MET A 1 -13.45 -13.37 5.61
C MET A 1 -11.95 -13.15 5.66
N SER A 2 -11.14 -14.20 5.61
CA SER A 2 -9.67 -14.05 5.68
C SER A 2 -9.18 -13.52 4.34
N SER A 3 -8.96 -12.21 4.25
CA SER A 3 -8.24 -11.60 3.13
C SER A 3 -6.80 -12.07 3.20
N THR A 4 -6.39 -12.94 2.29
CA THR A 4 -4.97 -13.28 2.13
C THR A 4 -4.25 -12.00 1.73
N THR A 5 -3.41 -11.46 2.61
CA THR A 5 -2.56 -10.32 2.28
C THR A 5 -1.50 -10.78 1.28
N ILE A 6 -1.66 -10.43 0.02
CA ILE A 6 -0.70 -10.74 -1.04
C ILE A 6 0.36 -9.62 -1.05
N PRO A 7 1.64 -9.94 -0.78
CA PRO A 7 2.70 -8.94 -0.87
C PRO A 7 2.79 -8.33 -2.27
N GLN A 8 2.86 -7.00 -2.32
CA GLN A 8 3.12 -6.24 -3.54
C GLN A 8 4.62 -5.99 -3.64
N THR A 9 5.24 -6.44 -4.73
CA THR A 9 6.66 -6.19 -4.98
C THR A 9 6.86 -4.76 -5.46
N THR A 10 7.89 -4.10 -4.93
CA THR A 10 8.35 -2.76 -5.28
C THR A 10 9.88 -2.79 -5.47
N ASP A 11 10.46 -1.72 -6.01
CA ASP A 11 11.92 -1.60 -6.16
C ASP A 11 12.67 -1.62 -4.81
N LEU A 12 11.98 -1.27 -3.72
CA LEU A 12 12.54 -1.20 -2.37
C LEU A 12 12.31 -2.48 -1.56
N GLY A 13 11.42 -3.38 -2.01
CA GLY A 13 11.05 -4.57 -1.27
C GLY A 13 9.56 -4.94 -1.42
N TRP A 14 8.98 -5.54 -0.40
CA TRP A 14 7.58 -5.95 -0.41
C TRP A 14 6.72 -5.06 0.48
N VAL A 15 5.58 -4.63 -0.03
CA VAL A 15 4.55 -3.94 0.74
C VAL A 15 3.40 -4.89 1.02
N VAL A 16 2.96 -4.95 2.28
CA VAL A 16 1.81 -5.77 2.71
C VAL A 16 0.89 -4.94 3.60
N ASP A 17 -0.42 -5.11 3.43
CA ASP A 17 -1.40 -4.54 4.36
C ASP A 17 -1.26 -5.21 5.73
N VAL A 18 -1.19 -4.42 6.80
CA VAL A 18 -1.20 -4.97 8.16
C VAL A 18 -2.64 -5.34 8.52
N PRO A 19 -2.95 -6.63 8.77
CA PRO A 19 -4.29 -7.02 9.20
C PRO A 19 -4.67 -6.32 10.51
N ASN A 20 -5.95 -6.01 10.69
CA ASN A 20 -6.43 -5.27 11.86
C ASN A 20 -6.04 -5.94 13.18
N GLU A 21 -6.07 -7.27 13.24
CA GLU A 21 -5.69 -8.04 14.43
C GLU A 21 -4.21 -7.82 14.79
N ILE A 22 -3.35 -7.72 13.77
CA ILE A 22 -1.91 -7.45 13.93
C ILE A 22 -1.68 -5.98 14.27
N ALA A 23 -2.40 -5.06 13.62
CA ALA A 23 -2.30 -3.63 13.91
C ALA A 23 -2.63 -3.33 15.39
N GLN A 24 -3.70 -3.94 15.89
CA GLN A 24 -4.09 -3.85 17.30
C GLN A 24 -3.03 -4.45 18.24
N ALA A 25 -2.47 -5.62 17.89
CA ALA A 25 -1.42 -6.26 18.68
C ALA A 25 -0.11 -5.43 18.73
N LEU A 26 0.20 -4.70 17.66
CA LEU A 26 1.37 -3.83 17.55
C LEU A 26 1.13 -2.41 18.11
N GLY A 27 -0.11 -2.05 18.43
CA GLY A 27 -0.47 -0.70 18.88
C GLY A 27 -0.33 0.37 17.80
N VAL A 28 -0.47 0.00 16.53
CA VAL A 28 -0.41 0.91 15.37
C VAL A 28 -1.81 1.18 14.81
N ALA A 29 -1.93 2.19 13.95
CA ALA A 29 -3.22 2.58 13.38
C ALA A 29 -3.77 1.54 12.39
N GLU A 30 -5.08 1.35 12.38
CA GLU A 30 -5.75 0.54 11.36
C GLU A 30 -5.53 1.14 9.97
N GLY A 31 -5.30 0.28 8.97
CA GLY A 31 -4.90 0.70 7.62
C GLY A 31 -3.42 1.03 7.47
N SER A 32 -2.60 0.76 8.50
CA SER A 32 -1.14 0.73 8.35
C SER A 32 -0.69 -0.34 7.36
N ILE A 33 0.44 -0.07 6.71
CA ILE A 33 1.11 -1.00 5.80
C ILE A 33 2.49 -1.34 6.35
N ALA A 34 2.98 -2.54 6.08
CA ALA A 34 4.34 -2.95 6.40
C ALA A 34 5.18 -2.98 5.12
N LEU A 35 6.34 -2.32 5.17
CA LEU A 35 7.39 -2.40 4.16
C LEU A 35 8.45 -3.37 4.64
N LEU A 36 8.66 -4.45 3.88
CA LEU A 36 9.72 -5.42 4.11
C LEU A 36 10.83 -5.14 3.11
N HIS A 37 11.97 -4.66 3.57
CA HIS A 37 13.11 -4.34 2.69
C HIS A 37 14.40 -5.00 3.17
N ALA A 38 15.30 -5.26 2.22
CA ALA A 38 16.61 -5.78 2.54
C ALA A 38 17.51 -4.64 3.04
N ASN A 39 18.19 -4.85 4.17
CA ASN A 39 19.21 -3.95 4.69
C ASN A 39 20.40 -4.76 5.21
N GLU A 40 21.58 -4.58 4.63
CA GLU A 40 22.83 -5.27 5.03
C GLU A 40 22.69 -6.80 5.21
N GLY A 41 21.97 -7.47 4.31
CA GLY A 41 21.74 -8.91 4.36
C GLY A 41 20.70 -9.37 5.39
N ARG A 42 19.96 -8.43 6.01
CA ARG A 42 18.81 -8.67 6.87
C ARG A 42 17.53 -8.24 6.17
N LEU A 43 16.41 -8.84 6.58
CA LEU A 43 15.09 -8.36 6.23
C LEU A 43 14.60 -7.45 7.37
N GLU A 44 14.44 -6.18 7.09
CA GLU A 44 13.87 -5.20 8.01
C GLU A 44 12.39 -4.99 7.68
N VAL A 45 11.63 -4.61 8.70
CA VAL A 45 10.20 -4.33 8.60
C VAL A 45 9.95 -2.94 9.15
N GLU A 46 9.42 -2.06 8.31
CA GLU A 46 8.98 -0.72 8.69
C GLU A 46 7.45 -0.66 8.62
N ILE A 47 6.81 -0.14 9.67
CA ILE A 47 5.36 0.07 9.70
C ILE A 47 5.08 1.53 9.35
N LEU A 48 4.39 1.73 8.23
CA LEU A 48 3.97 3.05 7.80
C LEU A 48 2.56 3.34 8.31
N PRO A 49 2.27 4.57 8.75
CA PRO A 49 0.92 4.96 9.14
C PRO A 49 -0.02 4.91 7.93
N PRO A 50 -1.33 4.79 8.16
CA PRO A 50 -2.30 4.93 7.07
C PRO A 50 -2.13 6.29 6.39
N PRO A 51 -2.38 6.37 5.06
CA PRO A 51 -2.29 7.63 4.33
C PRO A 51 -3.23 8.66 4.93
N SER A 52 -2.78 9.92 4.97
CA SER A 52 -3.60 11.02 5.46
C SER A 52 -4.84 11.21 4.57
N LYS A 53 -5.93 11.73 5.15
CA LYS A 53 -7.15 12.03 4.38
C LYS A 53 -6.88 12.97 3.20
N GLU A 54 -6.00 13.94 3.40
CA GLU A 54 -5.59 14.89 2.35
C GLU A 54 -4.87 14.18 1.20
N LEU A 55 -3.97 13.25 1.51
CA LEU A 55 -3.27 12.45 0.50
C LEU A 55 -4.24 11.54 -0.27
N VAL A 56 -5.17 10.89 0.43
CA VAL A 56 -6.19 10.06 -0.23
C VAL A 56 -7.07 10.90 -1.15
N GLU A 57 -7.45 12.10 -0.72
CA GLU A 57 -8.29 12.99 -1.51
C GLU A 57 -7.55 13.52 -2.75
N SER A 58 -6.28 13.94 -2.61
CA SER A 58 -5.50 14.44 -3.75
C SER A 58 -5.26 13.37 -4.81
N VAL A 59 -4.97 12.13 -4.39
CA VAL A 59 -4.85 10.98 -5.28
C VAL A 59 -6.18 10.67 -5.95
N ARG A 60 -7.30 10.72 -5.23
CA ARG A 60 -8.64 10.51 -5.79
C ARG A 60 -8.98 11.55 -6.86
N GLN A 61 -8.76 12.83 -6.57
CA GLN A 61 -9.01 13.92 -7.52
C GLN A 61 -8.15 13.77 -8.78
N THR A 62 -6.89 13.39 -8.61
CA THR A 62 -5.98 13.11 -9.75
C THR A 62 -6.50 11.94 -10.57
N TYR A 63 -6.89 10.85 -9.92
CA TYR A 63 -7.47 9.70 -10.62
C TYR A 63 -8.74 10.07 -11.39
N GLU A 64 -9.66 10.84 -10.79
CA GLU A 64 -10.89 11.30 -11.46
C GLU A 64 -10.59 12.18 -12.66
N GLN A 65 -9.62 13.10 -12.56
CA GLN A 65 -9.22 13.98 -13.65
C GLN A 65 -8.67 13.20 -14.86
N PHE A 66 -7.95 12.11 -14.60
CA PHE A 66 -7.27 11.34 -15.65
C PHE A 66 -7.92 9.98 -15.92
N LYS A 67 -9.12 9.74 -15.39
CA LYS A 67 -9.78 8.43 -15.44
C LYS A 67 -9.89 7.88 -16.86
N GLU A 68 -10.31 8.72 -17.80
CA GLU A 68 -10.45 8.32 -19.21
C GLU A 68 -9.10 7.91 -19.83
N ALA A 69 -8.01 8.59 -19.48
CA ALA A 69 -6.67 8.25 -19.95
C ALA A 69 -6.19 6.93 -19.35
N PHE A 70 -6.43 6.70 -18.05
CA PHE A 70 -6.10 5.43 -17.40
C PHE A 70 -6.89 4.25 -17.96
N ASP A 71 -8.19 4.43 -18.21
CA ASP A 71 -9.06 3.40 -18.79
C ASP A 71 -8.59 3.05 -20.22
N GLU A 72 -8.15 4.04 -21.00
CA GLU A 72 -7.61 3.84 -22.34
C GLU A 72 -6.23 3.14 -22.33
N MET A 73 -5.32 3.52 -21.42
CA MET A 73 -4.03 2.83 -21.25
C MET A 73 -4.23 1.36 -20.88
N LYS A 74 -5.14 1.09 -19.94
CA LYS A 74 -5.49 -0.27 -19.54
C LYS A 74 -6.10 -1.08 -20.68
N ARG A 75 -6.89 -0.45 -21.57
CA ARG A 75 -7.44 -1.09 -22.78
C ARG A 75 -6.34 -1.48 -23.77
N LEU A 76 -5.30 -0.65 -23.87
CA LEU A 76 -4.17 -0.87 -24.76
C LEU A 76 -3.13 -1.86 -24.21
N GLY A 77 -3.23 -2.20 -22.92
CA GLY A 77 -2.36 -3.19 -22.25
C GLY A 77 -1.07 -2.60 -21.68
N ASP A 78 -1.06 -1.27 -21.45
CA ASP A 78 -0.03 -0.54 -20.69
C ASP A 78 -0.34 -0.58 -19.18
#